data_AF-A0A257YE16-F1
#
_entry.id   AF-A0A257YE16-F1
#
_cell.length_a   1.000
_cell.length_b   1.000
_cell.length_c   1.000
_cell.angle_alpha   90.00
_cell.angle_beta   90.00
_cell.angle_gamma   90.00
#
_symmetry.space_group_name_H-M   'P 1'
#
loop_
_entity.id
_entity.type
_entity.pdbx_description
1 polymer ?
#
loop_
_entity_poly.entity_id
_entity_poly.type
_entity_poly.pdbx_seq_one_letter_code
_entity_poly.pdbx_strand_id
1 'polypeptide(L)'
;MVGENKLSSTGAKEIFLDLFNPEYATSSPAEIAEGKNLLQVSDEGAIATIVDEVLADPASTASINDIKAGKDKAIGYLVGQIMKKSQGKANPALAQKLIRERL
;
A
#
# COMPACT_ATOMS: atom_id res chain seq x y z
N MET A 1 11.09 1.62 10.40
CA MET A 1 10.53 1.02 9.16
C MET A 1 9.05 1.35 8.94
N VAL A 2 8.10 0.79 9.72
CA VAL A 2 6.65 1.07 9.51
C VAL A 2 6.30 2.54 9.72
N GLY A 3 6.77 3.14 10.83
CA GLY A 3 6.55 4.57 11.10
C GLY A 3 7.22 5.52 10.10
N GLU A 4 8.19 5.02 9.31
CA GLU A 4 8.85 5.78 8.24
C GLU A 4 8.20 5.56 6.86
N ASN A 5 7.07 4.83 6.78
CA ASN A 5 6.44 4.44 5.51
C ASN A 5 7.38 3.70 4.54
N LYS A 6 8.35 2.95 5.07
CA LYS A 6 9.22 2.07 4.28
C LYS A 6 8.68 0.64 4.18
N LEU A 7 7.73 0.29 5.05
CA LEU A 7 7.21 -1.06 5.19
C LEU A 7 5.74 -1.01 5.62
N SER A 8 4.90 -1.79 4.96
CA SER A 8 3.48 -1.90 5.32
C SER A 8 3.28 -2.72 6.60
N SER A 9 2.13 -2.55 7.28
CA SER A 9 1.78 -3.35 8.46
C SER A 9 1.70 -4.85 8.14
N THR A 10 1.34 -5.22 6.91
CA THR A 10 1.31 -6.62 6.48
C THR A 10 2.73 -7.17 6.30
N GLY A 11 3.60 -6.45 5.60
CA GLY A 11 5.01 -6.83 5.44
C GLY A 11 5.74 -6.89 6.79
N ALA A 12 5.42 -6.00 7.72
CA ALA A 12 5.96 -6.04 9.07
C ALA A 12 5.56 -7.29 9.86
N LYS A 13 4.31 -7.76 9.71
CA LYS A 13 3.88 -9.03 10.32
C LYS A 13 4.61 -10.22 9.72
N GLU A 14 4.80 -10.21 8.41
CA GLU A 14 5.54 -11.27 7.71
C GLU A 14 6.99 -11.34 8.22
N ILE A 15 7.71 -10.21 8.19
CA ILE A 15 9.09 -10.12 8.67
C ILE A 15 9.18 -10.49 10.15
N PHE A 16 8.23 -10.07 10.97
CA PHE A 16 8.20 -10.43 12.39
C PHE A 16 8.16 -11.95 12.59
N LEU A 17 7.42 -12.68 11.76
CA LEU A 17 7.40 -14.15 11.80
C LEU A 17 8.71 -14.74 11.26
N ASP A 18 9.27 -14.15 10.20
CA ASP A 18 10.54 -14.58 9.61
C ASP A 18 11.73 -14.49 10.57
N LEU A 19 11.71 -13.54 11.53
CA LEU A 19 12.76 -13.43 12.55
C LEU A 19 12.90 -14.70 13.42
N PHE A 20 11.88 -15.56 13.46
CA PHE A 20 11.92 -16.85 14.17
C PHE A 20 12.33 -18.03 13.26
N ASN A 21 12.51 -17.81 11.96
CA ASN A 21 13.01 -18.84 11.03
C ASN A 21 14.55 -18.90 11.12
N PRO A 22 15.15 -20.08 11.37
CA PRO A 22 16.61 -20.25 11.38
C PRO A 22 17.33 -19.75 10.12
N GLU A 23 16.65 -19.73 8.97
CA GLU A 23 17.16 -19.17 7.72
C GLU A 23 17.59 -17.69 7.84
N TYR A 24 16.89 -16.92 8.67
CA TYR A 24 17.12 -15.49 8.86
C TYR A 24 17.81 -15.15 10.19
N ALA A 25 18.38 -16.14 10.89
CA ALA A 25 18.94 -15.96 12.24
C ALA A 25 20.02 -14.87 12.35
N THR A 26 20.71 -14.56 11.24
CA THR A 26 21.73 -13.51 11.16
C THR A 26 21.29 -12.28 10.38
N SER A 27 20.06 -12.27 9.84
CA SER A 27 19.53 -11.17 9.04
C SER A 27 18.79 -10.16 9.91
N SER A 28 18.98 -8.88 9.62
CA SER A 28 18.17 -7.80 10.17
C SER A 28 16.79 -7.73 9.50
N PRO A 29 15.77 -7.13 10.14
CA PRO A 29 14.47 -6.89 9.52
C PRO A 29 14.55 -6.14 8.18
N ALA A 30 15.55 -5.26 8.02
CA ALA A 30 15.77 -4.52 6.79
C ALA A 30 16.26 -5.41 5.65
N GLU A 31 17.20 -6.31 5.93
CA GLU A 31 17.72 -7.28 4.95
C GLU A 31 16.64 -8.27 4.52
N ILE A 32 15.80 -8.75 5.45
CA ILE A 32 14.66 -9.61 5.14
C ILE A 32 13.64 -8.85 4.26
N ALA A 33 13.34 -7.59 4.59
CA ALA A 33 12.43 -6.77 3.80
C ALA A 33 12.90 -6.57 2.36
N GLU A 34 14.20 -6.31 2.18
CA GLU A 34 14.82 -6.12 0.87
C GLU A 34 14.84 -7.42 0.08
N GLY A 35 15.29 -8.52 0.68
CA GLY A 35 15.35 -9.84 0.05
C GLY A 35 13.97 -10.37 -0.38
N LYS A 36 12.92 -10.07 0.39
CA LYS A 36 11.53 -10.40 0.05
C LYS A 36 10.81 -9.33 -0.78
N ASN A 37 11.49 -8.24 -1.13
CA ASN A 37 10.94 -7.12 -1.89
C ASN A 37 9.64 -6.57 -1.27
N LEU A 38 9.62 -6.44 0.06
CA LEU A 38 8.50 -5.95 0.89
C LEU A 38 8.56 -4.44 1.16
N LEU A 39 9.65 -3.78 0.74
CA LEU A 39 9.81 -2.35 0.88
C LEU A 39 8.75 -1.60 0.06
N GLN A 40 8.20 -0.55 0.66
CA GLN A 40 7.22 0.28 -0.01
C GLN A 40 7.87 1.08 -1.14
N VAL A 41 7.28 0.97 -2.32
CA VAL A 41 7.60 1.75 -3.51
C VAL A 41 6.90 3.09 -3.38
N SER A 42 7.65 4.16 -3.65
CA SER A 42 7.13 5.55 -3.74
C SER A 42 7.31 6.13 -5.14
N ASP A 43 7.53 5.26 -6.14
CA ASP A 43 7.50 5.65 -7.54
C ASP A 43 6.08 6.10 -7.91
N GLU A 44 5.95 7.39 -8.19
CA GLU A 44 4.66 8.02 -8.46
C GLU A 44 4.00 7.44 -9.72
N GLY A 45 4.79 7.09 -10.74
CA GLY A 45 4.29 6.50 -11.99
C GLY A 45 3.63 5.14 -11.76
N ALA A 46 4.32 4.22 -11.09
CA ALA A 46 3.81 2.89 -10.77
C ALA A 46 2.55 2.95 -9.88
N ILE A 47 2.53 3.84 -8.88
CA ILE A 47 1.36 4.00 -8.02
C ILE A 47 0.20 4.64 -8.80
N ALA A 48 0.46 5.63 -9.64
CA ALA A 48 -0.55 6.27 -10.46
C ALA A 48 -1.26 5.28 -11.39
N THR A 49 -0.52 4.35 -11.99
CA THR A 49 -1.12 3.27 -12.80
C THR A 49 -2.06 2.40 -11.96
N ILE A 50 -1.66 1.99 -10.76
CA ILE A 50 -2.53 1.20 -9.87
C ILE A 50 -3.76 2.00 -9.43
N VAL A 51 -3.60 3.30 -9.17
CA VAL A 51 -4.72 4.21 -8.85
C VAL A 51 -5.71 4.25 -10.00
N ASP A 52 -5.26 4.46 -11.24
CA ASP A 52 -6.13 4.49 -12.42
C ASP A 52 -6.90 3.18 -12.58
N GLU A 53 -6.23 2.05 -12.41
CA GLU A 53 -6.88 0.74 -12.50
C GLU A 53 -7.93 0.53 -11.40
N VAL A 54 -7.67 1.00 -10.18
CA VAL A 54 -8.64 0.89 -9.07
C VAL A 54 -9.82 1.83 -9.29
N LEU A 55 -9.60 3.03 -9.80
CA LEU A 55 -10.66 3.99 -10.09
C LEU A 55 -11.53 3.57 -11.29
N ALA A 56 -10.95 2.85 -12.25
CA ALA A 56 -11.68 2.28 -13.39
C ALA A 56 -12.47 1.01 -13.04
N ASP A 57 -12.18 0.36 -11.90
CA ASP A 57 -12.91 -0.82 -11.45
C ASP A 57 -14.38 -0.46 -11.09
N PRO A 58 -15.39 -1.12 -11.68
CA PRO A 58 -16.79 -0.88 -11.35
C PRO A 58 -17.11 -0.99 -9.86
N ALA A 59 -16.39 -1.84 -9.11
CA ALA A 59 -16.55 -2.00 -7.67
C ALA A 59 -16.21 -0.73 -6.88
N SER A 60 -15.39 0.17 -7.44
CA SER A 60 -14.99 1.44 -6.82
C SER A 60 -16.02 2.56 -6.99
N THR A 61 -17.00 2.40 -7.88
CA THR A 61 -17.99 3.44 -8.24
C THR A 61 -18.73 3.99 -7.02
N ALA A 62 -19.16 3.11 -6.10
CA ALA A 62 -19.86 3.53 -4.89
C ALA A 62 -18.99 4.44 -4.01
N SER A 63 -17.73 4.06 -3.80
CA SER A 63 -16.78 4.85 -3.03
C SER A 63 -16.43 6.18 -3.72
N ILE A 64 -16.29 6.20 -5.04
CA ILE A 64 -16.06 7.42 -5.81
C ILE A 64 -17.22 8.41 -5.62
N ASN A 65 -18.46 7.94 -5.70
CA ASN A 65 -19.66 8.78 -5.49
C ASN A 65 -19.74 9.29 -4.05
N ASP A 66 -19.43 8.45 -3.07
CA ASP A 66 -19.38 8.85 -1.66
C ASP A 66 -18.32 9.94 -1.41
N ILE A 67 -17.14 9.83 -2.02
CA ILE A 67 -16.08 10.86 -1.93
C ILE A 67 -16.57 12.18 -2.53
N LYS A 68 -17.18 12.14 -3.72
CA LYS A 68 -17.75 13.34 -4.37
C LYS A 68 -18.89 13.97 -3.57
N ALA A 69 -19.60 13.18 -2.75
CA ALA A 69 -20.61 13.66 -1.81
C ALA A 69 -20.02 14.18 -0.48
N GLY A 70 -18.69 14.29 -0.36
CA GLY A 70 -17.99 14.79 0.83
C GLY A 70 -17.75 13.75 1.92
N LYS A 71 -17.95 12.45 1.64
CA LYS A 71 -17.68 11.38 2.61
C LYS A 71 -16.24 10.91 2.51
N ASP A 72 -15.32 11.68 3.06
CA ASP A 72 -13.87 11.42 3.03
C ASP A 72 -13.45 10.03 3.54
N LYS A 73 -14.26 9.39 4.39
CA LYS A 73 -14.01 8.02 4.85
C LYS A 73 -13.92 7.01 3.70
N ALA A 74 -14.61 7.25 2.58
CA ALA A 74 -14.59 6.38 1.42
C ALA A 74 -13.23 6.37 0.68
N ILE A 75 -12.38 7.39 0.90
CA ILE A 75 -10.99 7.40 0.40
C ILE A 75 -10.19 6.24 0.99
N GLY A 76 -10.40 5.93 2.28
CA GLY A 76 -9.68 4.85 2.96
C GLY A 76 -9.94 3.48 2.35
N TYR A 77 -11.14 3.25 1.81
CA TYR A 77 -11.46 2.03 1.07
C TYR A 77 -10.64 1.92 -0.22
N LEU A 78 -10.60 2.98 -1.03
CA LEU A 78 -9.82 3.00 -2.28
C LEU A 78 -8.33 2.82 -2.02
N VAL A 79 -7.79 3.47 -0.98
CA VAL A 79 -6.41 3.25 -0.52
C VAL A 79 -6.20 1.78 -0.17
N GLY A 80 -7.12 1.15 0.54
CA GLY A 80 -7.07 -0.28 0.85
C GLY A 80 -7.03 -1.17 -0.39
N GLN A 81 -7.80 -0.86 -1.42
CA GLN A 81 -7.81 -1.60 -2.69
C GLN A 81 -6.49 -1.44 -3.45
N ILE A 82 -5.91 -0.24 -3.47
CA ILE A 82 -4.58 0.02 -4.04
C ILE A 82 -3.50 -0.76 -3.28
N MET A 83 -3.54 -0.74 -1.95
CA MET A 83 -2.62 -1.50 -1.11
C MET A 83 -2.74 -3.00 -1.38
N LYS A 84 -3.94 -3.53 -1.56
CA LYS A 84 -4.14 -4.94 -1.90
C LYS A 84 -3.56 -5.27 -3.27
N LYS A 85 -3.83 -4.45 -4.28
CA LYS A 85 -3.37 -4.67 -5.66
C LYS A 85 -1.85 -4.57 -5.79
N SER A 86 -1.23 -3.67 -5.04
CA SER A 86 0.22 -3.53 -4.93
C SER A 86 0.88 -4.53 -3.98
N GLN A 87 0.12 -5.47 -3.40
CA GLN A 87 0.61 -6.42 -2.37
C GLN A 87 1.31 -5.73 -1.19
N GLY A 88 0.78 -4.58 -0.77
CA GLY A 88 1.32 -3.79 0.32
C GLY A 88 2.56 -2.97 -0.03
N LYS A 89 2.99 -2.97 -1.30
CA LYS A 89 4.16 -2.21 -1.75
C LYS A 89 3.85 -0.76 -2.07
N ALA A 90 2.62 -0.38 -2.42
CA ALA A 90 2.33 1.03 -2.63
C ALA A 90 2.52 1.82 -1.32
N ASN A 91 2.95 3.06 -1.44
CA ASN A 91 2.93 4.02 -0.34
C ASN A 91 1.48 4.54 -0.15
N PRO A 92 0.84 4.33 1.01
CA PRO A 92 -0.56 4.71 1.23
C PRO A 92 -0.79 6.22 1.22
N ALA A 93 0.19 7.01 1.67
CA ALA A 93 0.07 8.48 1.68
C ALA A 93 0.10 9.04 0.25
N LEU A 94 0.99 8.50 -0.59
CA LEU A 94 1.06 8.87 -2.00
C LEU A 94 -0.18 8.39 -2.77
N ALA A 95 -0.64 7.17 -2.52
CA ALA A 95 -1.89 6.66 -3.10
C ALA A 95 -3.09 7.55 -2.75
N GLN A 96 -3.21 7.96 -1.48
CA GLN A 96 -4.26 8.88 -1.04
C GLN A 96 -4.19 10.24 -1.73
N LYS A 97 -2.98 10.79 -1.90
CA LYS A 97 -2.75 12.04 -2.64
C LYS A 97 -3.22 11.90 -4.08
N LEU A 98 -2.78 10.85 -4.79
CA LEU A 98 -3.14 10.60 -6.18
C LEU A 98 -4.64 10.37 -6.37
N ILE A 99 -5.32 9.66 -5.46
CA ILE A 99 -6.78 9.52 -5.51
C ILE A 99 -7.46 10.90 -5.49
N ARG A 100 -7.03 11.80 -4.60
CA ARG A 100 -7.61 13.14 -4.48
C ARG A 100 -7.34 14.03 -5.68
N GLU A 101 -6.21 13.83 -6.36
CA GLU A 101 -5.90 14.58 -7.58
C GLU A 101 -6.73 14.13 -8.79
N ARG A 102 -7.29 12.90 -8.75
CA ARG A 102 -8.06 12.31 -9.86
C ARG A 102 -9.57 12.50 -9.73
N LEU A 103 -10.09 12.86 -8.55
CA LEU A 103 -11.52 12.93 -8.23
C LEU A 103 -11.99 14.37 -8.02
#